data_AF-A0A3D3XAI2-F1
#
_entry.id   AF-A0A3D3XAI2-F1
#
_cell.length_a   1.000
_cell.length_b   1.000
_cell.length_c   1.000
_cell.angle_alpha   90.00
_cell.angle_beta   90.00
_cell.angle_gamma   90.00
#
_symmetry.space_group_name_H-M   'P 1'
#
loop_
_entity.id
_entity.type
_entity.pdbx_description
1 polymer ?
#
loop_
_entity_poly.entity_id
_entity_poly.type
_entity_poly.pdbx_seq_one_letter_code
_entity_poly.pdbx_strand_id
1 'polypeptide(L)' 'MKYSSTRGAVSGISFKQAVMMGLAEDGGLLVPDEFP' A
#
# COMPACT_ATOMS: atom_id res chain seq x y z
N MET A 1 1.47 -8.23 8.19
CA MET A 1 1.20 -7.96 6.77
C MET A 1 1.45 -6.50 6.49
N LYS A 2 2.25 -6.20 5.48
CA LYS A 2 2.57 -4.84 5.05
C LYS A 2 2.06 -4.64 3.63
N TYR A 3 1.87 -3.37 3.26
CA TYR A 3 1.37 -2.96 1.95
C TYR A 3 2.33 -1.95 1.31
N SER A 4 2.37 -1.98 -0.02
CA SER A 4 3.17 -1.08 -0.84
C SER A 4 2.38 -0.61 -2.07
N SER A 5 2.76 0.55 -2.61
CA SER A 5 2.22 1.07 -3.86
C SER A 5 2.80 0.29 -5.04
N THR A 6 1.96 0.00 -6.05
CA THR A 6 2.40 -0.56 -7.34
C THR A 6 3.38 0.33 -8.12
N ARG A 7 3.55 1.59 -7.72
CA ARG A 7 4.47 2.56 -8.33
C ARG A 7 5.65 2.95 -7.43
N GLY A 8 5.70 2.41 -6.21
CA GLY A 8 6.88 2.45 -5.34
C GLY A 8 7.05 3.68 -4.44
N ALA A 9 6.17 4.69 -4.48
CA ALA A 9 6.31 5.87 -3.61
C ALA A 9 5.93 5.58 -2.15
N VAL A 10 5.11 4.56 -1.91
CA VAL A 10 4.68 4.14 -0.56
C VAL A 10 5.07 2.68 -0.36
N SER A 11 5.68 2.35 0.78
CA SER A 11 5.98 0.97 1.15
C SER A 11 5.93 0.75 2.65
N GLY A 12 5.68 -0.50 3.02
CA GLY A 12 5.78 -0.96 4.39
C GLY A 12 4.71 -0.45 5.36
N ILE A 13 3.56 0.00 4.84
CA ILE A 13 2.45 0.52 5.66
C ILE A 13 1.56 -0.61 6.18
N SER A 14 0.89 -0.37 7.29
CA SER A 14 -0.10 -1.31 7.85
C SER A 14 -1.39 -1.33 7.03
N PHE A 15 -2.17 -2.42 7.15
CA PHE A 15 -3.49 -2.53 6.53
C PHE A 15 -4.41 -1.34 6.87
N LYS A 16 -4.47 -0.93 8.14
CA LYS A 16 -5.30 0.20 8.59
C LYS A 16 -4.89 1.50 7.88
N GLN A 17 -3.58 1.74 7.73
CA GLN A 17 -3.09 2.90 7.00
C GLN A 17 -3.47 2.82 5.52
N ALA A 18 -3.34 1.65 4.89
CA ALA A 18 -3.69 1.47 3.48
C ALA A 18 -5.18 1.74 3.21
N VAL A 19 -6.07 1.25 4.09
CA VAL A 19 -7.51 1.50 3.98
C VAL A 19 -7.86 2.97 4.17
N MET A 20 -7.25 3.65 5.15
CA MET A 20 -7.50 5.08 5.39
C MET A 20 -6.94 5.98 4.29
N MET A 21 -5.86 5.56 3.63
CA MET A 21 -5.25 6.28 2.50
C MET A 21 -6.07 6.10 1.22
N GLY A 22 -6.62 4.92 0.98
CA GLY A 22 -7.40 4.61 -0.22
C GLY A 22 -6.52 4.42 -1.46
N LEU A 23 -5.98 5.52 -2.00
CA LEU A 23 -5.06 5.52 -3.15
C LEU A 23 -3.67 5.97 -2.71
N ALA A 24 -2.62 5.35 -3.25
CA ALA A 24 -1.25 5.78 -2.95
C ALA A 24 -0.97 7.19 -3.50
N GLU A 25 -0.01 7.90 -2.89
CA GLU A 25 0.34 9.28 -3.24
C GLU A 25 0.84 9.44 -4.69
N ASP A 26 1.38 8.38 -5.28
CA ASP A 26 1.82 8.30 -6.67
C ASP A 26 0.70 7.91 -7.66
N GLY A 27 -0.54 7.87 -7.18
CA GLY A 27 -1.70 7.38 -7.92
C GLY A 27 -1.66 5.87 -8.19
N GLY A 28 -0.75 5.14 -7.54
CA GLY A 28 -0.69 3.69 -7.55
C GLY A 28 -1.73 3.05 -6.64
N LEU A 29 -1.88 1.72 -6.79
CA LEU A 29 -2.74 0.93 -5.92
C LEU A 29 -1.92 0.35 -4.78
N LEU A 30 -2.52 0.28 -3.58
CA LEU A 30 -1.89 -0.34 -2.43
C LEU A 30 -2.16 -1.85 -2.45
N VAL A 31 -1.09 -2.64 -2.49
CA VAL A 31 -1.13 -4.12 -2.55
C VAL A 31 -0.30 -4.70 -1.40
N PRO A 32 -0.66 -5.89 -0.87
CA PRO A 32 0.13 -6.52 0.17
C PRO A 32 1.49 -6.97 -0.36
N ASP A 33 2.54 -6.87 0.47
CA ASP A 33 3.89 -7.28 0.11
C ASP A 33 4.03 -8.81 -0.06
N GLU A 34 3.16 -9.56 0.63
CA GLU A 34 3.10 -11.02 0.60
C GLU A 34 1.64 -11.46 0.44
N PHE A 35 1.39 -12.42 -0.46
CA PHE A 35 0.11 -13.11 -0.54
C PHE A 35 0.14 -14.35 0.38
N PRO A 36 -0.97 -14.69 1.06
CA PRO A 36 -1.07 -15.91 1.86
C PRO A 36 -0.76 -17.18 1.06
#